data_AF-A0A9D7GD50-F1
#
_entry.id   AF-A0A9D7GD50-F1
#
_cell.length_a   1.000
_cell.length_b   1.000
_cell.length_c   1.000
_cell.angle_alpha   90.00
_cell.angle_beta   90.00
_cell.angle_gamma   90.00
#
_symmetry.space_group_name_H-M   'P 1'
#
loop_
_entity.id
_entity.type
_entity.pdbx_description
1 polymer ?
#
loop_
_entity_poly.entity_id
_entity_poly.type
_entity_poly.pdbx_seq_one_letter_code
_entity_poly.pdbx_strand_id
1 'polypeptide(L)'
;MIIKEACVDNISDALVAQKNGADQLEWCYCLSEDGLTPDVNLTTELLKNIFIPVKVMIRCRPGNFIYNDEEMEIMKNEVKLFSKLKGINGFVFGACTNDNKLNINQIREITEASKGIPVTVHKAIDMCSDLIGEIKKLNGVPGVSFILSSGGKPTAWEGRIELKDMQKVFSGHIIAAGKINNKNLDTLHDYLSFTYYHGKKISD
;
A
#
# COMPACT_ATOMS: atom_id res chain seq x y z
N MET A 1 13.75 5.80 13.22
CA MET A 1 13.66 6.63 12.00
C MET A 1 12.25 6.47 11.46
N ILE A 2 11.57 7.57 11.16
CA ILE A 2 10.20 7.58 10.61
C ILE A 2 10.31 7.71 9.09
N ILE A 3 9.55 6.90 8.36
CA ILE A 3 9.38 6.94 6.90
C ILE A 3 7.94 7.34 6.61
N LYS A 4 7.77 8.49 5.95
CA LYS A 4 6.49 9.06 5.53
C LYS A 4 6.19 8.69 4.08
N GLU A 5 5.21 7.82 3.88
CA GLU A 5 4.65 7.48 2.58
C GLU A 5 3.46 8.40 2.26
N ALA A 6 3.64 9.30 1.28
CA ALA A 6 2.57 10.18 0.83
C ALA A 6 1.76 9.51 -0.29
N CYS A 7 0.43 9.49 -0.14
CA CYS A 7 -0.50 8.95 -1.13
C CYS A 7 -1.00 10.06 -2.05
N VAL A 8 -0.68 9.99 -3.35
CA VAL A 8 -0.91 11.06 -4.32
C VAL A 8 -1.42 10.51 -5.67
N ASP A 9 -2.20 11.30 -6.40
CA ASP A 9 -2.76 10.90 -7.71
C ASP A 9 -2.56 11.88 -8.87
N ASN A 10 -1.77 12.93 -8.65
CA ASN A 10 -1.33 13.82 -9.70
C ASN A 10 0.13 14.25 -9.49
N ILE A 11 0.79 14.66 -10.57
CA ILE A 11 2.22 15.00 -10.56
C ILE A 11 2.50 16.20 -9.66
N SER A 12 1.59 17.18 -9.61
CA SER A 12 1.75 18.38 -8.78
C SER A 12 1.85 18.00 -7.30
N ASP A 13 0.92 17.18 -6.82
CA ASP A 13 0.91 16.73 -5.43
C ASP A 13 2.12 15.84 -5.10
N ALA A 14 2.55 14.99 -6.04
CA ALA A 14 3.77 14.20 -5.89
C ALA A 14 5.02 15.08 -5.70
N LEU A 15 5.15 16.15 -6.49
CA LEU A 15 6.25 17.12 -6.38
C LEU A 15 6.20 17.89 -5.06
N VAL A 16 5.00 18.30 -4.62
CA VAL A 16 4.79 18.98 -3.35
C VAL A 16 5.15 18.05 -2.19
N ALA A 17 4.69 16.80 -2.19
CA ALA A 17 4.99 15.81 -1.17
C ALA A 17 6.51 15.58 -1.04
N GLN A 18 7.21 15.39 -2.17
CA GLN A 18 8.66 15.28 -2.18
C GLN A 18 9.34 16.53 -1.60
N LYS A 19 8.93 17.73 -2.04
CA LYS A 19 9.49 19.00 -1.57
C LYS A 19 9.29 19.19 -0.06
N ASN A 20 8.17 18.73 0.48
CA ASN A 20 7.85 18.80 1.90
C ASN A 20 8.45 17.63 2.71
N GLY A 21 9.30 16.81 2.09
CA GLY A 21 10.05 15.76 2.77
C GLY A 21 9.23 14.51 3.05
N ALA A 22 8.32 14.12 2.16
CA ALA A 22 7.88 12.73 2.07
C ALA A 22 9.10 11.85 1.74
N ASP A 23 9.19 10.69 2.38
CA ASP A 23 10.32 9.77 2.21
C ASP A 23 10.08 8.79 1.06
N GLN A 24 8.82 8.54 0.71
CA GLN A 24 8.39 7.73 -0.42
C GLN A 24 6.97 8.11 -0.86
N LEU A 25 6.56 7.67 -2.05
CA LEU A 25 5.22 7.88 -2.59
C LEU A 25 4.48 6.55 -2.76
N GLU A 26 3.17 6.57 -2.48
CA GLU A 26 2.21 5.67 -3.09
C GLU A 26 1.52 6.42 -4.23
N TRP A 27 1.82 6.01 -5.47
CA TRP A 27 1.31 6.58 -6.70
C TRP A 27 0.03 5.88 -7.14
N CYS A 28 -1.06 6.65 -7.15
CA CYS A 28 -2.40 6.17 -7.41
C CYS A 28 -3.03 6.93 -8.58
N TYR A 29 -4.19 6.46 -9.03
CA TYR A 29 -5.16 7.26 -9.77
C TYR A 29 -6.48 7.30 -9.01
N CYS A 30 -7.27 8.36 -9.18
CA CYS A 30 -8.62 8.48 -8.60
C CYS A 30 -8.68 8.21 -7.09
N LEU A 31 -7.98 9.00 -6.27
CA LEU A 31 -7.98 8.80 -4.81
C LEU A 31 -9.33 9.03 -4.13
N SER A 32 -10.30 9.63 -4.83
CA SER A 32 -11.69 9.70 -4.38
C SER A 32 -12.35 8.32 -4.31
N GLU A 33 -11.82 7.35 -5.05
CA GLU A 33 -12.31 5.96 -5.14
C GLU A 33 -11.37 4.97 -4.41
N ASP A 34 -10.67 5.45 -3.38
CA ASP A 34 -9.65 4.71 -2.61
C ASP A 34 -8.42 4.25 -3.43
N GLY A 35 -8.17 4.88 -4.58
CA GLY A 35 -6.98 4.63 -5.39
C GLY A 35 -7.13 3.46 -6.36
N LEU A 36 -6.75 3.69 -7.62
CA LEU A 36 -6.76 2.78 -8.75
C LEU A 36 -5.38 2.74 -9.41
N THR A 37 -5.16 1.78 -10.31
CA THR A 37 -3.92 1.73 -11.11
C THR A 37 -3.79 3.00 -11.96
N PRO A 38 -2.66 3.73 -11.88
CA PRO A 38 -2.41 4.90 -12.73
C PRO A 38 -2.00 4.52 -14.15
N ASP A 39 -2.08 5.48 -15.07
CA ASP A 39 -1.58 5.28 -16.44
C ASP A 39 -0.04 5.15 -16.47
N VAL A 40 0.46 4.27 -17.33
CA VAL A 40 1.90 3.98 -17.45
C VAL A 40 2.69 5.18 -18.02
N ASN A 41 2.12 5.93 -18.96
CA ASN A 41 2.80 7.07 -19.57
C ASN A 41 2.85 8.23 -18.58
N LEU A 42 1.75 8.46 -17.85
CA LEU A 42 1.73 9.44 -16.76
C LEU A 42 2.74 9.09 -15.67
N THR A 43 2.83 7.81 -15.31
CA THR A 43 3.83 7.32 -14.34
C THR A 43 5.26 7.52 -14.85
N THR A 44 5.50 7.26 -16.14
CA THR A 44 6.82 7.49 -16.77
C THR A 44 7.20 8.98 -16.73
N GLU A 45 6.24 9.89 -16.91
CA GLU A 45 6.46 11.32 -16.79
C GLU A 45 6.76 11.73 -15.33
N LEU A 46 5.99 11.20 -14.37
CA LEU A 46 6.21 11.43 -12.95
C LEU A 46 7.65 11.06 -12.52
N LEU A 47 8.12 9.89 -12.96
CA LEU A 47 9.45 9.37 -12.60
C LEU A 47 10.62 10.20 -13.13
N LYS A 48 10.40 11.15 -14.04
CA LYS A 48 11.44 12.10 -14.47
C LYS A 48 11.77 13.15 -13.41
N ASN A 49 10.82 13.45 -12.52
CA ASN A 49 10.92 14.56 -11.57
C ASN A 49 10.83 14.10 -10.09
N ILE A 50 10.55 12.82 -9.85
CA ILE A 50 10.52 12.21 -8.51
C ILE A 50 11.78 11.38 -8.29
N PHE A 51 12.45 11.63 -7.18
CA PHE A 51 13.74 11.03 -6.79
C PHE A 51 13.66 10.23 -5.49
N ILE A 52 12.52 10.26 -4.81
CA ILE A 52 12.21 9.36 -3.69
C ILE A 52 11.56 8.06 -4.19
N PRO A 53 11.63 6.95 -3.42
CA PRO A 53 11.02 5.69 -3.81
C PRO A 53 9.53 5.82 -4.16
N VAL A 54 9.09 5.14 -5.23
CA VAL A 54 7.69 5.15 -5.68
C VAL A 54 7.12 3.74 -5.65
N LYS A 55 5.98 3.57 -4.97
CA LYS A 55 5.15 2.37 -5.08
C LYS A 55 3.93 2.66 -5.94
N VAL A 56 3.53 1.72 -6.80
CA VAL A 56 2.39 1.89 -7.69
C VAL A 56 1.19 1.10 -7.19
N MET A 57 0.03 1.75 -7.08
CA MET A 57 -1.23 1.05 -6.84
C MET A 57 -1.57 0.13 -8.00
N ILE A 58 -1.98 -1.09 -7.68
CA ILE A 58 -2.50 -2.07 -8.63
C ILE A 58 -3.93 -2.38 -8.20
N ARG A 59 -4.91 -1.77 -8.88
CA ARG A 59 -6.34 -1.94 -8.62
C ARG A 59 -7.14 -1.47 -9.83
N CYS A 60 -7.73 -2.41 -10.56
CA CYS A 60 -8.37 -2.16 -11.85
C CYS A 60 -9.74 -1.44 -11.76
N ARG A 61 -10.40 -1.46 -10.59
CA ARG A 61 -11.72 -0.82 -10.42
C ARG A 61 -12.02 -0.44 -8.96
N PRO A 62 -12.97 0.49 -8.74
CA PRO A 62 -13.47 0.82 -7.41
C PRO A 62 -14.31 -0.31 -6.79
N GLY A 63 -14.72 -0.08 -5.54
CA GLY A 63 -15.57 -1.00 -4.78
C GLY A 63 -14.76 -2.10 -4.07
N ASN A 64 -15.26 -3.34 -4.13
CA ASN A 64 -14.70 -4.47 -3.41
C ASN A 64 -13.32 -4.91 -3.94
N PHE A 65 -12.65 -5.78 -3.17
CA PHE A 65 -11.35 -6.39 -3.51
C PHE A 65 -11.49 -7.86 -3.95
N ILE A 66 -12.68 -8.27 -4.43
CA ILE A 66 -12.94 -9.63 -4.87
C ILE A 66 -12.88 -9.61 -6.39
N TYR A 67 -11.79 -10.14 -6.94
CA TYR A 67 -11.50 -10.06 -8.37
C TYR A 67 -11.80 -11.36 -9.09
N ASN A 68 -12.32 -11.25 -10.30
CA ASN A 68 -12.41 -12.39 -11.23
C ASN A 68 -11.09 -12.59 -12.00
N ASP A 69 -11.02 -13.64 -12.81
CA ASP A 69 -9.79 -14.01 -13.52
C ASP A 69 -9.38 -12.96 -14.58
N GLU A 70 -10.34 -12.35 -15.27
CA GLU A 70 -10.08 -11.30 -16.27
C GLU A 70 -9.47 -10.05 -15.62
N GLU A 71 -10.01 -9.64 -14.47
CA GLU A 71 -9.50 -8.53 -13.66
C GLU A 71 -8.07 -8.81 -13.17
N MET A 72 -7.81 -10.04 -12.75
CA MET A 72 -6.47 -10.46 -12.33
C MET A 72 -5.48 -10.47 -13.49
N GLU A 73 -5.87 -10.91 -14.69
CA GLU A 73 -5.00 -10.86 -15.87
C GLU A 73 -4.63 -9.43 -16.26
N ILE A 74 -5.58 -8.48 -16.19
CA ILE A 74 -5.32 -7.05 -16.40
C ILE A 74 -4.24 -6.57 -15.42
N MET A 75 -4.46 -6.78 -14.12
CA MET A 75 -3.54 -6.30 -13.08
C MET A 75 -2.15 -6.96 -13.16
N LYS A 76 -2.06 -8.26 -13.49
CA LYS A 76 -0.76 -8.93 -13.72
C LYS A 76 -0.01 -8.33 -14.90
N ASN A 77 -0.71 -7.95 -15.97
CA ASN A 77 -0.08 -7.31 -17.11
C ASN A 77 0.40 -5.89 -16.78
N GLU A 78 -0.37 -5.13 -15.98
CA GLU A 78 0.05 -3.84 -15.44
C GLU A 78 1.33 -3.96 -14.60
N VAL A 79 1.38 -4.91 -13.66
CA VAL A 79 2.59 -5.17 -12.84
C VAL A 79 3.81 -5.52 -13.72
N LYS A 80 3.64 -6.37 -14.73
CA LYS A 80 4.71 -6.72 -15.69
C LYS A 80 5.18 -5.52 -16.52
N LEU A 81 4.30 -4.55 -16.77
CA LEU A 81 4.61 -3.34 -17.49
C LEU A 81 5.38 -2.36 -16.59
N PHE A 82 4.86 -2.06 -15.41
CA PHE A 82 5.49 -1.17 -14.43
C PHE A 82 6.84 -1.69 -13.93
N SER A 83 7.02 -3.01 -13.78
CA SER A 83 8.31 -3.60 -13.37
C SER A 83 9.45 -3.38 -14.37
N LYS A 84 9.15 -2.91 -15.59
CA LYS A 84 10.17 -2.50 -16.57
C LYS A 84 10.63 -1.05 -16.38
N LEU A 85 9.89 -0.23 -15.64
CA LEU A 85 10.23 1.16 -15.40
C LEU A 85 11.27 1.28 -14.28
N LYS A 86 12.33 2.03 -14.54
CA LYS A 86 13.30 2.39 -13.49
C LYS A 86 12.66 3.41 -12.55
N GLY A 87 12.84 3.22 -11.24
CA GLY A 87 12.27 4.10 -10.21
C GLY A 87 10.97 3.58 -9.57
N ILE A 88 10.45 2.44 -10.04
CA ILE A 88 9.41 1.71 -9.30
C ILE A 88 10.08 0.84 -8.23
N ASN A 89 9.75 1.10 -6.98
CA ASN A 89 10.34 0.46 -5.80
C ASN A 89 9.36 -0.47 -5.06
N GLY A 90 8.09 -0.47 -5.46
CA GLY A 90 7.11 -1.38 -4.89
C GLY A 90 5.79 -1.39 -5.65
N PHE A 91 4.96 -2.37 -5.33
CA PHE A 91 3.57 -2.41 -5.74
C PHE A 91 2.67 -2.42 -4.52
N VAL A 92 1.46 -1.87 -4.66
CA VAL A 92 0.43 -1.89 -3.63
C VAL A 92 -0.78 -2.62 -4.20
N PHE A 93 -1.17 -3.72 -3.57
CA PHE A 93 -2.25 -4.59 -4.05
C PHE A 93 -2.92 -5.30 -2.87
N GLY A 94 -4.13 -5.77 -3.04
CA GLY A 94 -4.70 -6.76 -2.12
C GLY A 94 -6.00 -7.32 -2.66
N ALA A 95 -6.24 -8.59 -2.39
CA ALA A 95 -7.43 -9.29 -2.84
C ALA A 95 -8.10 -10.02 -1.67
N CYS A 96 -9.42 -10.10 -1.72
CA CYS A 96 -10.26 -10.78 -0.74
C CYS A 96 -11.08 -11.89 -1.38
N THR A 97 -11.57 -12.80 -0.55
CA THR A 97 -12.63 -13.75 -0.90
C THR A 97 -13.98 -13.25 -0.40
N ASN A 98 -15.07 -13.90 -0.82
CA ASN A 98 -16.42 -13.63 -0.31
C ASN A 98 -16.59 -13.92 1.19
N ASP A 99 -15.65 -14.62 1.81
CA ASP A 99 -15.70 -15.02 3.22
C ASP A 99 -14.96 -14.05 4.15
N ASN A 100 -14.71 -12.82 3.72
CA ASN A 100 -13.95 -11.80 4.47
C ASN A 100 -12.56 -12.32 4.91
N LYS A 101 -11.84 -12.93 3.96
CA LYS A 101 -10.45 -13.37 4.10
C LYS A 101 -9.62 -12.84 2.95
N LEU A 102 -8.29 -12.85 3.07
CA LEU A 102 -7.43 -12.52 1.94
C LEU A 102 -7.44 -13.66 0.92
N ASN A 103 -7.43 -13.30 -0.36
CA ASN A 103 -7.17 -14.25 -1.44
C ASN A 103 -5.66 -14.40 -1.63
N ILE A 104 -5.07 -15.32 -0.86
CA ILE A 104 -3.62 -15.56 -0.85
C ILE A 104 -3.09 -16.00 -2.22
N ASN A 105 -3.88 -16.72 -3.01
CA ASN A 105 -3.46 -17.16 -4.34
C ASN A 105 -3.33 -15.96 -5.29
N GLN A 106 -4.33 -15.08 -5.34
CA GLN A 106 -4.27 -13.87 -6.17
C GLN A 106 -3.14 -12.92 -5.73
N ILE A 107 -2.90 -12.78 -4.42
CA ILE A 107 -1.75 -12.00 -3.91
C ILE A 107 -0.44 -12.63 -4.40
N ARG A 108 -0.29 -13.96 -4.34
CA ARG A 108 0.91 -14.65 -4.83
C ARG A 108 1.13 -14.41 -6.33
N GLU A 109 0.09 -14.49 -7.15
CA GLU A 109 0.20 -14.23 -8.58
C GLU A 109 0.75 -12.82 -8.89
N ILE A 110 0.34 -11.81 -8.11
CA ILE A 110 0.87 -10.44 -8.23
C ILE A 110 2.34 -10.38 -7.78
N THR A 111 2.69 -11.04 -6.67
CA THR A 111 4.10 -11.10 -6.23
C THR A 111 5.01 -11.78 -7.26
N GLU A 112 4.54 -12.82 -7.95
CA GLU A 112 5.28 -13.48 -9.02
C GLU A 112 5.44 -12.56 -10.25
N ALA A 113 4.38 -11.84 -10.62
CA ALA A 113 4.41 -10.86 -11.70
C ALA A 113 5.36 -9.67 -11.41
N SER A 114 5.58 -9.34 -10.14
CA SER A 114 6.42 -8.20 -9.70
C SER A 114 7.91 -8.34 -10.02
N LYS A 115 8.38 -9.55 -10.37
CA LYS A 115 9.79 -9.86 -10.65
C LYS A 115 10.75 -9.46 -9.52
N GLY A 116 10.31 -9.67 -8.27
CA GLY A 116 11.11 -9.42 -7.08
C GLY A 116 11.01 -7.99 -6.52
N ILE A 117 10.23 -7.12 -7.17
CA ILE A 117 9.87 -5.82 -6.61
C ILE A 117 8.91 -6.03 -5.43
N PRO A 118 9.17 -5.46 -4.23
CA PRO A 118 8.34 -5.67 -3.06
C PRO A 118 6.85 -5.34 -3.25
N VAL A 119 5.98 -6.16 -2.67
CA VAL A 119 4.54 -5.92 -2.64
C VAL A 119 4.09 -5.52 -1.24
N THR A 120 3.24 -4.49 -1.19
CA THR A 120 2.49 -4.04 -0.01
C THR A 120 1.07 -4.56 -0.11
N VAL A 121 0.61 -5.32 0.88
CA VAL A 121 -0.81 -5.67 1.00
C VAL A 121 -1.56 -4.46 1.54
N HIS A 122 -2.44 -3.86 0.75
CA HIS A 122 -3.17 -2.65 1.15
C HIS A 122 -4.33 -2.93 2.13
N LYS A 123 -5.18 -1.93 2.38
CA LYS A 123 -6.28 -1.97 3.35
C LYS A 123 -7.35 -3.06 3.14
N ALA A 124 -7.30 -3.86 2.07
CA ALA A 124 -8.10 -5.09 1.96
C ALA A 124 -7.98 -6.00 3.19
N ILE A 125 -6.83 -6.02 3.86
CA ILE A 125 -6.68 -6.78 5.11
C ILE A 125 -7.63 -6.28 6.22
N ASP A 126 -7.93 -4.98 6.27
CA ASP A 126 -8.84 -4.40 7.26
C ASP A 126 -10.30 -4.84 7.06
N MET A 127 -10.62 -5.47 5.92
CA MET A 127 -11.93 -6.07 5.64
C MET A 127 -12.04 -7.50 6.18
N CYS A 128 -10.93 -8.08 6.66
CA CYS A 128 -10.90 -9.46 7.11
C CYS A 128 -11.36 -9.61 8.57
N SER A 129 -12.09 -10.68 8.85
CA SER A 129 -12.61 -10.95 10.20
C SER A 129 -11.52 -11.36 11.21
N ASP A 130 -10.42 -11.94 10.74
CA ASP A 130 -9.28 -12.39 11.56
C ASP A 130 -7.95 -11.84 11.00
N LEU A 131 -7.59 -10.62 11.40
CA LEU A 131 -6.36 -9.96 10.93
C LEU A 131 -5.11 -10.79 11.20
N ILE A 132 -4.99 -11.35 12.41
CA ILE A 132 -3.78 -12.09 12.84
C ILE A 132 -3.65 -13.41 12.08
N GLY A 133 -4.76 -14.12 11.87
CA GLY A 133 -4.78 -15.33 11.05
C GLY A 133 -4.37 -15.06 9.60
N GLU A 134 -4.86 -13.98 9.00
CA GLU A 134 -4.49 -13.60 7.63
C GLU A 134 -3.01 -13.18 7.51
N ILE A 135 -2.45 -12.45 8.48
CA ILE A 135 -1.02 -12.09 8.48
C ILE A 135 -0.12 -13.33 8.54
N LYS A 136 -0.48 -14.33 9.35
CA LYS A 136 0.29 -15.58 9.42
C LYS A 136 0.37 -16.28 8.06
N LYS A 137 -0.69 -16.20 7.25
CA LYS A 137 -0.68 -16.72 5.87
C LYS A 137 0.21 -15.87 4.97
N LEU A 138 0.17 -14.54 5.10
CA LEU A 138 1.01 -13.62 4.33
C LEU A 138 2.51 -13.81 4.57
N ASN A 139 2.93 -14.18 5.79
CA ASN A 139 4.33 -14.54 6.07
C ASN A 139 4.86 -15.67 5.17
N GLY A 140 3.97 -16.53 4.65
CA GLY A 140 4.31 -17.61 3.72
C GLY A 140 4.28 -17.22 2.24
N VAL A 141 4.07 -15.94 1.91
CA VAL A 141 4.00 -15.44 0.52
C VAL A 141 5.29 -14.67 0.20
N PRO A 142 6.20 -15.23 -0.62
CA PRO A 142 7.39 -14.51 -1.05
C PRO A 142 7.05 -13.18 -1.74
N GLY A 143 7.83 -12.14 -1.50
CA GLY A 143 7.66 -10.82 -2.11
C GLY A 143 6.70 -9.88 -1.37
N VAL A 144 5.82 -10.40 -0.49
CA VAL A 144 5.06 -9.54 0.43
C VAL A 144 6.00 -9.02 1.52
N SER A 145 6.27 -7.71 1.48
CA SER A 145 7.21 -7.07 2.40
C SER A 145 6.54 -6.10 3.36
N PHE A 146 5.35 -5.62 2.99
CA PHE A 146 4.62 -4.61 3.75
C PHE A 146 3.14 -4.95 3.86
N ILE A 147 2.52 -4.49 4.94
CA ILE A 147 1.06 -4.48 5.09
C ILE A 147 0.65 -3.07 5.50
N LEU A 148 -0.25 -2.46 4.73
CA LEU A 148 -0.81 -1.15 5.01
C LEU A 148 -2.19 -1.31 5.64
N SER A 149 -2.37 -0.77 6.85
CA SER A 149 -3.56 -1.04 7.66
C SER A 149 -3.83 0.07 8.68
N SER A 150 -5.11 0.20 9.06
CA SER A 150 -5.56 1.00 10.22
C SER A 150 -5.93 0.13 11.44
N GLY A 151 -5.50 -1.14 11.46
CA GLY A 151 -5.85 -2.11 12.51
C GLY A 151 -7.32 -2.53 12.46
N GLY A 152 -7.95 -2.54 11.29
CA GLY A 152 -9.38 -2.81 11.15
C GLY A 152 -10.31 -1.72 11.73
N LYS A 153 -9.79 -0.53 12.03
CA LYS A 153 -10.56 0.61 12.59
C LYS A 153 -10.63 1.80 11.62
N PRO A 154 -11.53 2.78 11.83
CA PRO A 154 -11.62 3.95 10.97
C PRO A 154 -10.34 4.82 10.95
N THR A 155 -9.56 4.83 12.03
CA THR A 155 -8.29 5.56 12.13
C THR A 155 -7.18 4.69 12.71
N ALA A 156 -5.92 5.03 12.38
CA ALA A 156 -4.75 4.35 12.94
C ALA A 156 -4.68 4.47 14.47
N TRP A 157 -5.14 5.60 15.02
CA TRP A 157 -5.17 5.81 16.47
C TRP A 157 -6.15 4.87 17.15
N GLU A 158 -7.35 4.69 16.59
CA GLU A 158 -8.34 3.75 17.14
C GLU A 158 -7.85 2.30 17.06
N GLY A 159 -7.16 1.92 15.97
CA GLY A 159 -6.62 0.56 15.77
C GLY A 159 -5.20 0.36 16.26
N ARG A 160 -4.65 1.27 17.07
CA ARG A 160 -3.22 1.24 17.47
C ARG A 160 -2.81 0.01 18.27
N ILE A 161 -3.75 -0.62 18.98
CA ILE A 161 -3.49 -1.85 19.74
C ILE A 161 -3.37 -3.01 18.75
N GLU A 162 -4.35 -3.14 17.85
CA GLU A 162 -4.37 -4.14 16.79
C GLU A 162 -3.14 -4.01 15.89
N LEU A 163 -2.77 -2.80 15.48
CA LEU A 163 -1.56 -2.55 14.71
C LEU A 163 -0.30 -3.11 15.40
N LYS A 164 -0.13 -2.88 16.71
CA LYS A 164 1.00 -3.47 17.44
C LYS A 164 0.98 -4.99 17.40
N ASP A 165 -0.18 -5.61 17.57
CA ASP A 165 -0.30 -7.06 17.51
C ASP A 165 -0.04 -7.60 16.10
N MET A 166 -0.45 -6.88 15.05
CA MET A 166 -0.11 -7.18 13.66
C MET A 166 1.41 -7.15 13.44
N GLN A 167 2.12 -6.11 13.91
CA GLN A 167 3.56 -5.99 13.75
C GLN A 167 4.35 -7.06 14.51
N LYS A 168 3.85 -7.56 15.65
CA LYS A 168 4.48 -8.67 16.40
C LYS A 168 4.48 -9.98 15.60
N VAL A 169 3.48 -10.20 14.74
CA VAL A 169 3.32 -11.46 14.02
C VAL A 169 3.76 -11.39 12.56
N PHE A 170 3.79 -10.21 11.96
CA PHE A 170 4.28 -10.03 10.59
C PHE A 170 5.80 -10.00 10.56
N SER A 171 6.42 -10.78 9.67
CA SER A 171 7.87 -10.80 9.50
C SER A 171 8.42 -9.58 8.76
N GLY A 172 7.57 -8.90 7.97
CA GLY A 172 7.88 -7.64 7.30
C GLY A 172 7.50 -6.41 8.14
N HIS A 173 7.14 -5.33 7.46
CA HIS A 173 6.79 -4.07 8.10
C HIS A 173 5.30 -3.73 7.96
N ILE A 174 4.67 -3.35 9.06
CA ILE A 174 3.37 -2.68 9.03
C ILE A 174 3.58 -1.21 8.69
N ILE A 175 2.82 -0.73 7.72
CA ILE A 175 2.66 0.69 7.39
C ILE A 175 1.37 1.14 8.05
N ALA A 176 1.50 1.90 9.14
CA ALA A 176 0.33 2.45 9.81
C ALA A 176 -0.37 3.44 8.88
N ALA A 177 -1.67 3.27 8.64
CA ALA A 177 -2.49 4.11 7.78
C ALA A 177 -3.83 4.40 8.46
N GLY A 178 -4.57 5.41 7.97
CA GLY A 178 -5.88 5.79 8.49
C GLY A 178 -5.89 7.18 9.13
N LYS A 179 -6.13 8.19 8.27
CA LYS A 179 -6.20 9.62 8.61
C LYS A 179 -4.95 10.18 9.31
N ILE A 180 -3.77 9.61 9.03
CA ILE A 180 -2.49 10.12 9.53
C ILE A 180 -2.11 11.38 8.75
N ASN A 181 -1.63 12.39 9.46
CA ASN A 181 -1.19 13.67 8.95
C ASN A 181 -0.10 14.26 9.87
N ASN A 182 0.50 15.38 9.46
CA ASN A 182 1.53 16.07 10.23
C ASN A 182 1.16 16.41 11.69
N LYS A 183 -0.13 16.55 12.02
CA LYS A 183 -0.58 16.91 13.39
C LYS A 183 -0.69 15.73 14.34
N ASN A 184 -0.84 14.51 13.83
CA ASN A 184 -1.06 13.31 14.66
C ASN A 184 0.02 12.24 14.52
N LEU A 185 0.96 12.41 13.59
CA LEU A 185 2.05 11.47 13.34
C LEU A 185 2.90 11.23 14.59
N ASP A 186 3.37 12.30 15.24
CA ASP A 186 4.27 12.19 16.40
C ASP A 186 3.61 11.45 17.56
N THR A 187 2.37 11.83 17.92
CA THR A 187 1.59 11.15 18.96
C THR A 187 1.38 9.67 18.64
N LEU A 188 1.09 9.34 17.39
CA LEU A 188 0.93 7.95 16.97
C LEU A 188 2.28 7.21 16.99
N HIS A 189 3.37 7.88 16.65
CA HIS A 189 4.72 7.33 16.68
C HIS A 189 5.19 7.02 18.10
N ASP A 190 4.95 7.92 19.05
CA ASP A 190 5.25 7.69 20.46
C ASP A 190 4.57 6.41 20.99
N TYR A 191 3.37 6.11 20.48
CA TYR A 191 2.69 4.88 20.83
C TYR A 191 3.22 3.66 20.06
N LEU A 192 3.23 3.71 18.71
CA LEU A 192 3.49 2.54 17.86
C LEU A 192 4.98 2.21 17.72
N SER A 193 5.84 3.24 17.66
CA SER A 193 7.26 3.16 17.33
C SER A 193 7.54 2.39 16.02
N PHE A 194 6.62 2.48 15.05
CA PHE A 194 6.79 1.88 13.73
C PHE A 194 7.79 2.67 12.90
N THR A 195 8.30 2.03 11.85
CA THR A 195 9.16 2.67 10.86
C THR A 195 8.35 3.40 9.80
N TYR A 196 7.22 2.85 9.33
CA TYR A 196 6.49 3.35 8.17
C TYR A 196 5.09 3.86 8.51
N TYR A 197 4.75 5.02 7.96
CA TYR A 197 3.45 5.67 8.13
C TYR A 197 2.95 6.19 6.79
N HIS A 198 1.64 6.13 6.59
CA HIS A 198 1.01 6.47 5.33
C HIS A 198 -0.14 7.46 5.52
N GLY A 199 -0.22 8.47 4.65
CA GLY A 199 -1.37 9.36 4.60
C GLY A 199 -1.34 10.37 3.44
N LYS A 200 -2.53 10.79 2.99
CA LYS A 200 -2.68 11.82 1.95
C LYS A 200 -2.12 13.19 2.36
N LYS A 201 -2.11 13.50 3.66
CA LYS A 201 -1.66 14.79 4.24
C LYS A 201 -0.48 14.62 5.20
N ILE A 202 0.32 13.56 5.00
CA ILE A 202 1.40 13.21 5.94
C ILE A 202 2.61 14.13 5.82
N SER A 203 2.75 14.78 4.67
CA SER A 203 3.79 15.75 4.32
C SER A 203 3.23 17.16 4.10
N ASP A 204 1.98 17.40 4.50
CA ASP A 204 1.41 18.75 4.52
C ASP A 204 1.92 19.55 5.71
#